data_AF-A0A964HWE3-F1
#
_entry.id   AF-A0A964HWE3-F1
#
_cell.length_a   1.000
_cell.length_b   1.000
_cell.length_c   1.000
_cell.angle_alpha   90.00
_cell.angle_beta   90.00
_cell.angle_gamma   90.00
#
_symmetry.space_group_name_H-M   'P 1'
#
loop_
_entity.id
_entity.type
_entity.pdbx_description
1 polymer ?
#
loop_
_entity_poly.entity_id
_entity_poly.type
_entity_poly.pdbx_seq_one_letter_code
_entity_poly.pdbx_strand_id
1 'polypeptide(L)' 'MTTSLPTARVAVIMRTFERPVLLARAIASVQNQVFTDWVLVIVNNGGDPRAVDAIVKIANAG' A
#
# COMPACT_ATOMS: atom_id res chain seq x y z
N MET A 1 12.46 7.66 -14.97
CA MET A 1 13.11 7.59 -13.65
C MET A 1 12.68 6.29 -13.00
N THR A 2 13.58 5.34 -12.79
CA THR A 2 13.30 4.10 -12.06
C THR A 2 13.67 4.33 -10.60
N THR A 3 12.67 4.45 -9.74
CA THR A 3 12.89 4.50 -8.29
C THR A 3 13.25 3.09 -7.82
N SER A 4 14.44 2.92 -7.23
CA SER A 4 14.80 1.66 -6.57
C SER A 4 13.89 1.45 -5.36
N LEU A 5 13.27 0.26 -5.27
CA LEU A 5 12.46 -0.09 -4.12
C LEU A 5 13.37 -0.37 -2.90
N PRO A 6 12.93 -0.03 -1.68
CA PRO A 6 13.61 -0.44 -0.47
C PRO A 6 13.83 -1.96 -0.48
N THR A 7 15.02 -2.40 -0.08
CA THR A 7 15.29 -3.83 0.10
C THR A 7 14.71 -4.27 1.44
N ALA A 8 13.77 -5.20 1.41
CA ALA A 8 13.15 -5.80 2.59
C ALA A 8 13.09 -7.32 2.43
N ARG A 9 13.01 -8.07 3.53
CA ARG A 9 12.92 -9.55 3.47
C ARG A 9 11.61 -10.05 2.84
N VAL A 10 10.53 -9.27 2.94
CA VAL A 10 9.22 -9.62 2.37
C VAL A 10 8.67 -8.46 1.54
N ALA A 11 8.17 -8.77 0.34
CA ALA A 11 7.39 -7.83 -0.46
C ALA A 11 5.91 -8.25 -0.46
N VAL A 12 5.04 -7.36 0.00
CA VAL A 12 3.58 -7.52 -0.08
C VAL A 12 3.09 -6.74 -1.28
N ILE A 13 2.50 -7.41 -2.27
CA ILE A 13 1.97 -6.77 -3.49
C ILE A 13 0.45 -6.76 -3.43
N MET A 14 -0.15 -5.57 -3.44
CA MET A 14 -1.60 -5.39 -3.33
C MET A 14 -2.16 -4.69 -4.55
N ARG A 15 -2.97 -5.40 -5.35
CA ARG A 15 -3.76 -4.79 -6.42
C ARG A 15 -5.11 -4.29 -5.91
N THR A 16 -5.53 -3.13 -6.38
CA THR A 16 -6.83 -2.54 -6.03
C THR A 16 -7.48 -1.87 -7.25
N PHE A 17 -8.80 -1.80 -7.26
CA PHE A 17 -9.61 -1.10 -8.25
C PHE A 17 -10.87 -0.59 -7.56
N GLU A 18 -11.04 0.74 -7.49
CA GLU A 18 -12.25 1.43 -7.01
C GLU A 18 -12.79 0.96 -5.63
N ARG A 19 -11.90 0.57 -4.72
CA ARG A 19 -12.25 0.01 -3.40
C ARG A 19 -11.57 0.74 -2.24
N PRO A 20 -11.83 2.05 -2.03
CA PRO A 20 -11.07 2.88 -1.10
C PRO A 20 -11.14 2.38 0.35
N VAL A 21 -12.32 2.02 0.84
CA VAL A 21 -12.49 1.54 2.23
C VAL A 21 -11.77 0.21 2.46
N LEU A 22 -11.82 -0.71 1.50
CA LEU A 22 -11.16 -2.00 1.61
C LEU A 22 -9.64 -1.85 1.52
N LEU A 23 -9.15 -0.95 0.66
CA LEU A 23 -7.73 -0.63 0.56
C LEU A 23 -7.18 -0.12 1.89
N ALA A 24 -7.87 0.84 2.52
CA ALA A 24 -7.46 1.37 3.82
C ALA A 24 -7.37 0.27 4.90
N ARG A 25 -8.39 -0.60 4.97
CA ARG A 25 -8.39 -1.74 5.91
C ARG A 25 -7.27 -2.74 5.62
N ALA A 26 -6.99 -3.01 4.35
CA ALA A 26 -5.95 -3.94 3.95
C ALA A 26 -4.55 -3.39 4.29
N ILE A 27 -4.30 -2.10 4.10
CA ILE A 27 -3.05 -1.45 4.51
C ILE A 27 -2.89 -1.52 6.03
N ALA A 28 -3.93 -1.18 6.80
CA ALA A 28 -3.90 -1.27 8.26
C ALA A 28 -3.64 -2.71 8.74
N SER A 29 -4.15 -3.73 8.02
CA SER A 29 -3.85 -5.13 8.31
C SER A 29 -2.36 -5.44 8.18
N VAL A 30 -1.70 -4.97 7.11
CA VAL A 30 -0.25 -5.15 6.91
C VAL A 30 0.57 -4.36 7.95
N GLN A 31 0.15 -3.14 8.30
CA GLN A 31 0.82 -2.33 9.33
C GLN A 31 0.76 -2.96 10.73
N ASN A 32 -0.28 -3.75 11.02
CA ASN A 32 -0.44 -4.43 12.32
C ASN A 32 0.27 -5.80 12.40
N GLN A 33 1.10 -6.16 11.41
CA GLN A 33 1.85 -7.42 11.46
C GLN A 33 3.02 -7.34 12.46
N VAL A 34 3.35 -8.47 13.10
CA VAL A 34 4.46 -8.56 14.08
C VAL A 34 5.85 -8.58 13.42
N PHE A 35 5.94 -9.08 12.19
CA PHE A 35 7.17 -9.01 11.40
C PHE A 35 7.18 -7.69 10.63
N THR A 36 8.28 -6.92 10.72
CA THR A 36 8.34 -5.52 10.27
C THR A 36 9.29 -5.27 9.09
N ASP A 37 10.11 -6.24 8.72
CA ASP A 37 11.06 -6.13 7.60
C ASP A 37 10.36 -6.46 6.27
N TRP A 38 9.40 -5.60 5.91
CA TRP A 38 8.60 -5.71 4.70
C TRP A 38 8.48 -4.39 3.94
N VAL A 39 8.17 -4.51 2.65
CA VAL A 39 7.73 -3.42 1.79
C VAL A 39 6.33 -3.72 1.26
N LEU A 40 5.43 -2.73 1.29
CA LEU A 40 4.09 -2.84 0.71
C LEU A 40 4.03 -2.05 -0.60
N VAL A 41 3.74 -2.74 -1.70
CA VAL A 41 3.60 -2.16 -3.03
C VAL A 41 2.13 -2.19 -3.41
N ILE A 42 1.53 -1.01 -3.59
CA ILE A 42 0.13 -0.86 -4.01
C ILE A 42 0.10 -0.61 -5.51
N VAL A 43 -0.67 -1.42 -6.22
CA VAL A 43 -0.87 -1.32 -7.67
C VAL A 43 -2.31 -0.94 -7.94
N ASN A 44 -2.52 0.31 -8.35
CA ASN A 44 -3.81 0.77 -8.85
C ASN A 44 -4.09 0.14 -10.22
N ASN A 45 -5.10 -0.71 -10.31
CA ASN A 45 -5.47 -1.45 -11.50
C ASN A 45 -6.38 -0.63 -12.44
N GLY A 46 -6.02 0.64 -12.69
CA GLY A 46 -6.72 1.54 -13.60
C GLY A 46 -7.91 2.30 -13.00
N GLY A 47 -8.09 2.31 -11.68
CA GLY A 47 -9.08 3.17 -11.02
C GLY A 47 -8.59 4.60 -10.83
N ASP A 48 -9.38 5.45 -10.17
CA ASP A 48 -8.97 6.83 -9.85
C ASP A 48 -7.72 6.86 -8.94
N PRO A 49 -6.57 7.38 -9.42
CA PRO A 49 -5.36 7.47 -8.61
C PRO A 49 -5.53 8.37 -7.39
N ARG A 50 -6.39 9.40 -7.45
CA ARG A 50 -6.56 10.35 -6.32
C ARG A 50 -7.09 9.66 -5.07
N ALA A 51 -8.01 8.71 -5.26
CA ALA A 51 -8.54 7.92 -4.15
C ALA A 51 -7.44 7.05 -3.52
N VAL A 52 -6.59 6.43 -4.32
CA VAL A 52 -5.46 5.61 -3.85
C VAL A 52 -4.43 6.49 -3.12
N ASP A 53 -4.04 7.62 -3.72
CA ASP A 53 -3.06 8.53 -3.16
C ASP A 53 -3.52 9.10 -1.80
N ALA A 54 -4.80 9.45 -1.67
CA ALA A 54 -5.36 9.93 -0.41
C ALA A 54 -5.24 8.87 0.70
N ILE A 55 -5.52 7.61 0.40
CA ILE A 55 -5.44 6.51 1.36
C ILE A 55 -3.99 6.24 1.76
N VAL A 56 -3.07 6.19 0.79
CA VAL A 56 -1.63 6.00 1.05
C VAL A 56 -1.08 7.14 1.90
N LYS A 57 -1.50 8.38 1.63
CA LYS A 57 -1.11 9.55 2.44
C LYS A 57 -1.59 9.43 3.88
N ILE A 58 -2.84 9.00 4.11
CA ILE A 58 -3.38 8.78 5.46
C ILE A 58 -2.61 7.67 6.17
N ALA A 59 -2.34 6.55 5.48
CA ALA A 59 -1.66 5.41 6.06
C ALA A 59 -0.20 5.70 6.46
N ASN A 60 0.48 6.62 5.78
CA ASN A 60 1.85 7.04 6.10
C ASN A 60 1.94 8.16 7.15
N ALA A 61 0.80 8.74 7.55
CA ALA A 61 0.76 9.83 8.52
C ALA A 61 0.61 9.37 9.99
N GLY A 62 0.34 8.07 10.20
CA GLY A 62 0.36 7.42 11.52
C GLY A 62 1.64 6.66 11.73
#